data_AF-A0A8T3N172-F1
#
_entry.id   AF-A0A8T3N172-F1
#
_cell.length_a   1.000
_cell.length_b   1.000
_cell.length_c   1.000
_cell.angle_alpha   90.00
_cell.angle_beta   90.00
_cell.angle_gamma   90.00
#
_symmetry.space_group_name_H-M   'P 1'
#
loop_
_entity.id
_entity.type
_entity.pdbx_description
1 polymer ?
#
loop_
_entity_poly.entity_id
_entity_poly.type
_entity_poly.pdbx_seq_one_letter_code
_entity_poly.pdbx_strand_id
1 'polypeptide(L)'
;MRTKTADADLIRTFDREMEGIHLGAKAIGYNATRFLLMLREHGGLETAHRLMQSNQVSEGFTELWMRGRKDLTVEAVILRPQYAGLFSEDERRRAEEKLTS
;
A
#
# COMPACT_ATOMS: atom_id res chain seq x y z
N MET A 1 7.45 -16.37 -19.51
CA MET A 1 6.00 -16.19 -19.66
C MET A 1 5.38 -16.35 -18.27
N ARG A 2 4.99 -15.25 -17.61
CA ARG A 2 4.30 -15.34 -16.31
C ARG A 2 2.92 -15.96 -16.55
N THR A 3 2.55 -16.96 -15.76
CA THR A 3 1.28 -17.66 -15.87
C THR A 3 0.21 -16.90 -15.10
N LYS A 4 -1.01 -16.85 -15.65
CA LYS A 4 -2.18 -16.17 -15.07
C LYS A 4 -2.44 -16.54 -13.59
N THR A 5 -2.04 -17.74 -13.16
CA THR A 5 -2.14 -18.21 -11.77
C THR A 5 -1.13 -17.55 -10.85
N ALA A 6 0.12 -17.36 -11.30
CA ALA A 6 1.16 -16.72 -10.50
C ALA A 6 0.83 -15.25 -10.20
N ASP A 7 0.21 -14.55 -11.16
CA ASP A 7 -0.23 -13.17 -10.95
C ASP A 7 -1.39 -13.12 -9.95
N ALA A 8 -2.35 -14.05 -10.00
CA ALA A 8 -3.45 -14.12 -9.04
C ALA A 8 -2.98 -14.40 -7.60
N ASP A 9 -1.98 -15.27 -7.41
CA ASP A 9 -1.40 -15.54 -6.10
C ASP A 9 -0.59 -14.35 -5.57
N LEU A 10 0.10 -13.63 -6.47
CA LEU A 10 0.83 -12.41 -6.12
C LEU A 10 -0.13 -11.30 -5.66
N ILE A 11 -1.27 -11.13 -6.33
CA ILE A 11 -2.33 -10.18 -5.95
C ILE A 11 -2.90 -10.54 -4.58
N ARG A 12 -3.23 -11.83 -4.35
CA ARG A 12 -3.72 -12.29 -3.03
C ARG A 12 -2.71 -12.06 -1.91
N THR A 13 -1.42 -12.24 -2.21
CA THR A 13 -0.35 -11.95 -1.26
C THR A 13 -0.28 -10.47 -0.96
N PHE A 14 -0.37 -9.61 -1.99
CA PHE A 14 -0.40 -8.16 -1.83
C PHE A 14 -1.61 -7.69 -0.99
N ASP A 15 -2.79 -8.23 -1.24
CA ASP A 15 -3.99 -7.91 -0.46
C ASP A 15 -3.80 -8.23 1.03
N ARG A 16 -3.19 -9.38 1.35
CA ARG A 16 -2.87 -9.75 2.74
C ARG A 16 -1.84 -8.81 3.37
N GLU A 17 -0.86 -8.33 2.62
CA GLU A 17 0.10 -7.33 3.13
C GLU A 17 -0.61 -6.01 3.46
N MET A 18 -1.59 -5.58 2.64
CA MET A 18 -2.37 -4.38 2.92
C MET A 18 -3.19 -4.51 4.21
N GLU A 19 -3.78 -5.67 4.46
CA GLU A 19 -4.41 -5.97 5.75
C GLU A 19 -3.37 -5.97 6.89
N GLY A 20 -2.20 -6.55 6.65
CA GLY A 20 -1.10 -6.62 7.61
C GLY A 20 -0.62 -5.25 8.08
N ILE A 21 -0.43 -4.29 7.16
CA ILE A 21 -0.03 -2.93 7.52
C ILE A 21 -1.14 -2.20 8.30
N HIS A 22 -2.42 -2.44 7.99
CA HIS A 22 -3.54 -1.92 8.78
C HIS A 22 -3.52 -2.47 10.21
N LEU A 23 -3.30 -3.78 10.38
CA LEU A 23 -3.19 -4.41 11.70
C LEU A 23 -1.97 -3.88 12.47
N GLY A 24 -0.83 -3.69 11.80
CA GLY A 24 0.36 -3.08 12.38
C GLY A 24 0.11 -1.65 12.86
N ALA A 25 -0.59 -0.85 12.05
CA ALA A 25 -0.99 0.51 12.41
C ALA A 25 -1.94 0.51 13.63
N LYS A 26 -2.89 -0.42 13.65
CA LYS A 26 -3.81 -0.58 14.79
C LYS A 26 -3.06 -0.98 16.06
N ALA A 27 -2.05 -1.85 15.97
CA ALA A 27 -1.25 -2.28 17.12
C ALA A 27 -0.45 -1.14 17.77
N ILE A 28 -0.12 -0.09 17.01
CA ILE A 28 0.50 1.13 17.54
C ILE A 28 -0.51 2.22 17.90
N GLY A 29 -1.80 1.89 17.97
CA GLY A 29 -2.86 2.83 18.37
C GLY A 29 -3.35 3.76 17.27
N TYR A 30 -3.04 3.49 15.99
CA TYR A 30 -3.60 4.22 14.86
C TYR A 30 -4.66 3.39 14.11
N ASN A 31 -5.94 3.76 14.23
CA ASN A 31 -7.02 3.06 13.56
C ASN A 31 -7.39 3.73 12.23
N ALA A 32 -6.81 3.26 11.13
CA ALA A 32 -7.04 3.78 9.78
C ALA A 32 -8.40 3.32 9.18
N THR A 33 -9.52 3.80 9.72
CA THR A 33 -10.87 3.37 9.33
C THR A 33 -11.17 3.55 7.84
N ARG A 34 -10.73 4.68 7.24
CA ARG A 34 -10.91 4.93 5.80
C ARG A 34 -10.14 3.92 4.96
N PHE A 35 -8.91 3.60 5.35
CA PHE A 35 -8.11 2.60 4.65
C PHE A 35 -8.76 1.22 4.74
N LEU A 36 -9.22 0.81 5.93
CA LEU A 36 -9.95 -0.45 6.11
C LEU A 36 -11.21 -0.54 5.24
N LEU A 37 -11.96 0.56 5.10
CA LEU A 37 -13.13 0.60 4.22
C LEU A 37 -12.72 0.36 2.76
N MET A 38 -11.69 1.06 2.27
CA MET A 38 -11.18 0.87 0.91
C MET A 38 -10.73 -0.58 0.67
N LEU A 39 -10.04 -1.21 1.63
CA LEU A 39 -9.64 -2.61 1.51
C LEU A 39 -10.83 -3.55 1.36
N ARG A 40 -11.92 -3.29 2.09
CA ARG A 40 -13.16 -4.10 2.01
C ARG A 40 -13.91 -3.89 0.70
N GLU A 41 -13.90 -2.67 0.17
CA GLU A 41 -14.64 -2.32 -1.05
C GLU A 41 -13.90 -2.69 -2.33
N HIS A 42 -12.57 -2.62 -2.32
CA HIS A 42 -11.75 -2.67 -3.53
C HIS A 42 -10.65 -3.73 -3.49
N GLY A 43 -10.33 -4.28 -2.32
CA GLY A 43 -9.12 -5.06 -2.13
C GLY A 43 -7.88 -4.18 -1.99
N GLY A 44 -6.74 -4.81 -1.74
CA GLY A 44 -5.49 -4.12 -1.46
C GLY A 44 -4.86 -3.50 -2.70
N LEU A 45 -4.80 -4.25 -3.81
CA LEU A 45 -4.15 -3.78 -5.04
C LEU A 45 -4.84 -2.53 -5.61
N GLU A 46 -6.16 -2.58 -5.80
CA GLU A 46 -6.93 -1.45 -6.32
C GLU A 46 -6.90 -0.25 -5.36
N THR A 47 -6.90 -0.49 -4.04
CA THR A 47 -6.69 0.57 -3.04
C THR A 47 -5.35 1.27 -3.23
N ALA A 48 -4.28 0.50 -3.46
CA ALA A 48 -2.94 1.04 -3.69
C ALA A 48 -2.88 1.90 -4.95
N HIS A 49 -3.45 1.44 -6.07
CA HIS A 49 -3.53 2.22 -7.30
C HIS A 49 -4.27 3.56 -7.09
N ARG A 50 -5.42 3.54 -6.42
CA ARG A 50 -6.19 4.75 -6.10
C ARG A 50 -5.39 5.76 -5.28
N LEU A 51 -4.62 5.29 -4.32
CA LEU A 51 -3.78 6.14 -3.47
C LEU A 51 -2.60 6.75 -4.25
N MET A 52 -2.03 6.04 -5.24
CA MET A 52 -0.96 6.57 -6.10
C MET A 52 -1.47 7.57 -7.14
N GLN A 53 -2.71 7.40 -7.60
CA GLN A 53 -3.38 8.34 -8.49
C GLN A 53 -3.83 9.63 -7.79
N SER A 54 -4.01 9.58 -6.47
CA SER A 54 -4.32 10.76 -5.67
C SER A 54 -3.11 11.71 -5.56
N ASN A 55 -3.29 12.95 -6.01
CA ASN A 55 -2.31 14.03 -5.82
C ASN A 55 -2.15 14.47 -4.36
N GLN A 56 -3.02 14.01 -3.45
CA GLN A 56 -2.93 14.32 -2.03
C GLN A 56 -2.16 13.22 -1.28
N VAL A 57 -1.27 13.64 -0.38
CA VAL A 57 -0.73 12.75 0.66
C VAL A 57 -1.90 12.33 1.55
N SER A 58 -2.05 11.03 1.78
CA SER A 58 -3.13 10.54 2.65
C SER A 58 -2.85 10.92 4.10
N GLU A 59 -3.89 11.28 4.86
CA GLU A 59 -3.74 11.56 6.30
C GLU A 59 -3.09 10.38 7.05
N GLY A 60 -3.38 9.15 6.63
CA GLY A 60 -2.76 7.95 7.21
C GLY A 60 -1.27 7.81 6.91
N PHE A 61 -0.79 8.29 5.77
CA PHE A 61 0.63 8.38 5.48
C PHE A 61 1.32 9.33 6.45
N THR A 62 0.79 10.55 6.59
CA THR A 62 1.35 11.57 7.48
C THR A 62 1.40 11.09 8.93
N GLU A 63 0.34 10.45 9.41
CA GLU A 63 0.29 9.91 10.79
C GLU A 63 1.33 8.81 11.03
N LEU A 64 1.46 7.86 10.10
CA LEU A 64 2.46 6.79 10.20
C LEU A 64 3.88 7.31 10.08
N TRP A 65 4.08 8.33 9.25
CA TRP A 65 5.36 9.02 9.12
C TRP A 65 5.80 9.69 10.42
N MET A 66 4.91 10.48 11.04
CA MET A 66 5.18 11.15 12.32
C MET A 66 5.51 10.15 13.43
N ARG A 67 4.99 8.92 13.34
CA ARG A 67 5.29 7.82 14.27
C ARG A 67 6.56 7.04 13.93
N GLY A 68 7.28 7.41 12.87
CA GLY A 68 8.48 6.70 12.40
C GLY A 68 8.18 5.31 11.82
N ARG A 69 6.92 5.03 11.45
CA ARG A 69 6.44 3.72 10.98
C ARG A 69 6.08 3.75 9.50
N LYS A 70 7.00 4.27 8.69
CA LYS A 70 6.87 4.29 7.22
C LYS A 70 6.76 2.88 6.62
N ASP A 71 7.29 1.87 7.31
CA ASP A 71 7.17 0.46 6.95
C ASP A 71 5.72 -0.05 6.89
N LEU A 72 4.80 0.66 7.58
CA LEU A 72 3.37 0.37 7.58
C LEU A 72 2.58 1.18 6.54
N THR A 73 3.24 1.91 5.63
CA THR A 73 2.54 2.64 4.57
C THR A 73 2.39 1.81 3.31
N VAL A 74 1.43 2.20 2.48
CA VAL A 74 1.17 1.56 1.18
C VAL A 74 2.38 1.72 0.26
N GLU A 75 3.00 2.90 0.26
CA GLU A 75 4.19 3.25 -0.50
C GLU A 75 5.35 2.29 -0.21
N ALA A 76 5.61 1.99 1.06
CA ALA A 76 6.68 1.07 1.45
C ALA A 76 6.44 -0.35 0.93
N VAL A 77 5.18 -0.79 0.84
CA VAL A 77 4.83 -2.10 0.29
C VAL A 77 4.95 -2.10 -1.24
N ILE A 78 4.47 -1.06 -1.93
CA ILE A 78 4.57 -0.90 -3.39
C ILE A 78 6.02 -1.04 -3.87
N LEU A 79 6.98 -0.48 -3.14
CA LEU A 79 8.39 -0.49 -3.53
C LEU A 79 9.08 -1.83 -3.37
N ARG A 80 8.48 -2.80 -2.68
CA ARG A 80 9.11 -4.11 -2.50
C ARG A 80 9.31 -4.80 -3.86
N PRO A 81 10.48 -5.40 -4.12
CA PRO A 81 10.82 -5.94 -5.45
C PRO A 81 9.83 -6.99 -5.98
N GLN A 82 9.27 -7.82 -5.10
CA GLN A 82 8.32 -8.86 -5.48
C GLN A 82 7.03 -8.33 -6.09
N TYR A 83 6.64 -7.08 -5.77
CA TYR A 83 5.42 -6.45 -6.30
C TYR A 83 5.67 -5.52 -7.47
N ALA A 84 6.92 -5.39 -7.94
CA ALA A 84 7.26 -4.48 -9.04
C ALA A 84 6.43 -4.73 -10.30
N GLY A 85 6.02 -5.97 -10.56
CA GLY A 85 5.17 -6.29 -11.71
C GLY A 85 3.69 -5.93 -11.57
N LEU A 86 3.24 -5.51 -10.39
CA LEU A 86 1.85 -5.09 -10.14
C LEU A 86 1.65 -3.59 -10.35
N PHE A 87 2.73 -2.81 -10.43
CA PHE A 87 2.69 -1.35 -10.48
C PHE A 87 3.48 -0.85 -11.68
N SER A 88 3.02 0.28 -12.22
CA SER A 88 3.79 1.01 -13.23
C SER A 88 5.02 1.68 -12.62
N GLU A 89 5.99 2.02 -13.47
CA GLU A 89 7.17 2.78 -13.05
C GLU A 89 6.78 4.15 -12.47
N ASP A 90 5.74 4.80 -13.00
CA ASP A 90 5.24 6.08 -12.49
C ASP A 90 4.69 5.95 -11.06
N GLU A 91 3.91 4.90 -10.79
CA GLU A 91 3.36 4.65 -9.45
C GLU A 91 4.46 4.35 -8.44
N ARG A 92 5.48 3.56 -8.83
CA ARG A 92 6.64 3.29 -7.98
C ARG A 92 7.45 4.55 -7.72
N ARG A 93 7.69 5.39 -8.73
CA ARG A 93 8.36 6.68 -8.56
C ARG A 93 7.61 7.58 -7.57
N ARG A 94 6.28 7.70 -7.72
CA ARG A 94 5.46 8.49 -6.77
C ARG A 94 5.54 7.95 -5.34
N ALA A 95 5.58 6.63 -5.17
CA ALA A 95 5.75 6.01 -3.86
C ALA A 95 7.12 6.34 -3.24
N GLU A 96 8.21 6.34 -4.03
CA GLU A 96 9.55 6.78 -3.60
C GLU A 96 9.57 8.26 -3.22
N GLU A 97 8.98 9.12 -4.05
CA GLU A 97 8.88 10.56 -3.79
C GLU A 97 8.15 10.84 -2.48
N LYS A 98 6.99 10.22 -2.26
CA LYS A 98 6.25 10.32 -0.99
C LYS A 98 7.09 9.85 0.20
N LEU A 99 7.89 8.80 0.06
CA LEU A 99 8.70 8.25 1.16
C LEU A 99 9.94 9.09 1.54
N THR A 100 10.35 10.00 0.65
CA THR A 100 11.57 10.80 0.79
C THR A 100 11.27 12.28 1.01
N SER A 101 10.06 12.71 0.67
CA SER A 101 9.55 14.07 0.92
C SER A 101 9.30 14.36 2.40
#